data_AF-A0A103ZJQ6-F1
#
_entry.id   AF-A0A103ZJQ6-F1
#
_cell.length_a   1.000
_cell.length_b   1.000
_cell.length_c   1.000
_cell.angle_alpha   90.00
_cell.angle_beta   90.00
_cell.angle_gamma   90.00
#
_symmetry.space_group_name_H-M   'P 1'
#
loop_
_entity.id
_entity.type
_entity.pdbx_description
1 polymer ?
#
loop_
_entity_poly.entity_id
_entity_poly.type
_entity_poly.pdbx_seq_one_letter_code
_entity_poly.pdbx_strand_id
1 'polypeptide(L)'
;MIAWRDGETLLDLVVDDEPFDIHEIQPVGDDLLLVCCRSCYRGPDDFDLNGRLYRRDGTRCGEILLGDGIQSVQATGTGEIWTSYFDEGVFGNFGWEAPVGASGLVAWSRRGEQLHAFSPPDGLGPIDDCYALNVQGDHDVWLYYYGEFALVHLRDRQPVASWRIPVRGSHAFAVMEDRTQHGGCVALLCGAYGDRDALQLVRLGTDGQARLLRAYRMLNGGSAPVGAARAVGRGRALYVVGTDGNVYRIDTAELVAAAAA
;
A
#
# COMPACT_ATOMS: atom_id res chain seq x y z
N MET A 1 -15.28 -3.99 24.20
CA MET A 1 -15.93 -5.29 24.45
C MET A 1 -15.48 -6.22 23.34
N ILE A 2 -14.73 -7.27 23.68
CA ILE A 2 -14.20 -8.19 22.68
C ILE A 2 -15.21 -9.33 22.49
N ALA A 3 -15.65 -9.59 21.26
CA ALA A 3 -16.54 -10.72 20.95
C ALA A 3 -15.84 -11.65 19.95
N TRP A 4 -16.08 -12.96 20.02
CA TRP A 4 -15.51 -13.97 19.12
C TRP A 4 -16.53 -15.06 18.78
N ARG A 5 -16.46 -15.67 17.57
CA ARG A 5 -17.24 -16.89 17.23
C ARG A 5 -16.63 -17.67 16.06
N ASP A 6 -16.50 -18.99 16.21
CA ASP A 6 -15.94 -19.95 15.23
C ASP A 6 -14.48 -19.68 14.80
N GLY A 7 -13.67 -19.15 15.74
CA GLY A 7 -12.24 -18.87 15.59
C GLY A 7 -11.90 -17.41 15.29
N GLU A 8 -12.91 -16.54 15.22
CA GLU A 8 -12.80 -15.17 14.72
C GLU A 8 -13.03 -14.11 15.78
N THR A 9 -12.31 -12.99 15.67
CA THR A 9 -12.63 -11.73 16.38
C THR A 9 -13.89 -11.14 15.76
N LEU A 10 -15.01 -11.10 16.49
CA LEU A 10 -16.25 -10.42 16.10
C LEU A 10 -16.21 -8.91 16.36
N LEU A 11 -15.45 -8.47 17.35
CA LEU A 11 -15.20 -7.07 17.65
C LEU A 11 -13.89 -6.97 18.42
N ASP A 12 -12.92 -6.24 17.87
CA ASP A 12 -11.59 -6.05 18.48
C ASP A 12 -11.58 -4.82 19.39
N LEU A 13 -11.96 -3.67 18.81
CA LEU A 13 -11.94 -2.37 19.44
C LEU A 13 -13.16 -1.56 19.00
N VAL A 14 -13.63 -0.68 19.89
CA VAL A 14 -14.57 0.39 19.55
C VAL A 14 -13.85 1.72 19.72
N VAL A 15 -13.87 2.54 18.68
CA VAL A 15 -13.47 3.94 18.73
C VAL A 15 -14.75 4.75 18.53
N ASP A 16 -15.18 5.42 19.60
CA ASP A 16 -16.37 6.26 19.57
C ASP A 16 -16.00 7.69 19.18
N ASP A 17 -16.96 8.41 18.59
CA ASP A 17 -16.87 9.84 18.26
C ASP A 17 -15.67 10.24 17.38
N GLU A 18 -15.15 9.34 16.55
CA GLU A 18 -14.16 9.69 15.51
C GLU A 18 -14.81 10.59 14.45
N PRO A 19 -14.38 11.85 14.30
CA PRO A 19 -15.03 12.80 13.39
C PRO A 19 -14.72 12.56 11.91
N PHE A 20 -13.63 11.84 11.60
CA PHE A 20 -13.21 11.61 10.22
C PHE A 20 -13.79 10.33 9.61
N ASP A 21 -13.99 10.36 8.29
CA ASP A 21 -14.32 9.16 7.51
C ASP A 21 -13.05 8.31 7.31
N ILE A 22 -13.01 7.13 7.89
CA ILE A 22 -11.79 6.32 7.98
C ILE A 22 -11.65 5.40 6.76
N HIS A 23 -10.55 5.56 6.05
CA HIS A 23 -10.25 4.85 4.81
C HIS A 23 -9.14 3.79 5.00
N GLU A 24 -8.19 4.07 5.89
CA GLU A 24 -7.04 3.21 6.17
C GLU A 24 -6.86 3.02 7.68
N ILE A 25 -6.44 1.80 8.06
CA ILE A 25 -6.14 1.43 9.44
C ILE A 25 -4.83 0.65 9.44
N GLN A 26 -3.89 1.03 10.32
CA GLN A 26 -2.61 0.35 10.47
C GLN A 26 -2.28 0.12 11.95
N PRO A 27 -1.77 -1.07 12.34
CA PRO A 27 -1.09 -1.21 13.61
C PRO A 27 0.23 -0.43 13.58
N VAL A 28 0.53 0.33 14.65
CA VAL A 28 1.74 1.14 14.78
C VAL A 28 2.30 0.93 16.19
N GLY A 29 3.20 -0.05 16.32
CA GLY A 29 3.61 -0.57 17.62
C GLY A 29 2.40 -1.21 18.32
N ASP A 30 2.15 -0.84 19.58
CA ASP A 30 1.00 -1.30 20.35
C ASP A 30 -0.29 -0.52 20.08
N ASP A 31 -0.24 0.57 19.31
CA ASP A 31 -1.38 1.44 19.01
C ASP A 31 -1.94 1.18 17.60
N LEU A 32 -3.09 1.77 17.31
CA LEU A 32 -3.72 1.80 16.00
C LEU A 32 -3.65 3.22 15.43
N LEU A 33 -3.31 3.31 14.16
CA LEU A 33 -3.47 4.52 13.35
C LEU A 33 -4.73 4.37 12.50
N LEU A 34 -5.68 5.28 12.67
CA LEU A 34 -6.84 5.49 11.82
C LEU A 34 -6.55 6.67 10.90
N VAL A 35 -6.81 6.53 9.61
CA VAL A 35 -6.50 7.57 8.62
C VAL A 35 -7.70 7.87 7.75
N CYS A 36 -8.01 9.16 7.64
CA CYS A 36 -8.84 9.68 6.56
C CYS A 36 -7.96 10.10 5.39
N CYS A 37 -8.25 9.60 4.20
CA CYS A 37 -7.45 9.93 3.03
C CYS A 37 -7.61 11.38 2.55
N ARG A 38 -8.57 12.11 3.12
CA ARG A 38 -8.83 13.52 2.84
C ARG A 38 -8.37 14.42 3.98
N SER A 39 -7.88 15.61 3.64
CA SER A 39 -7.44 16.61 4.61
C SER A 39 -7.68 18.02 4.07
N CYS A 40 -8.48 18.82 4.76
CA CYS A 40 -8.65 20.23 4.41
C CYS A 40 -7.55 21.11 5.01
N TYR A 41 -7.10 22.09 4.23
CA TYR A 41 -6.26 23.18 4.69
C TYR A 41 -7.03 24.50 4.63
N ARG A 42 -7.07 25.22 5.76
CA ARG A 42 -7.77 26.49 5.92
C ARG A 42 -6.82 27.62 6.34
N GLY A 43 -5.63 27.28 6.82
CA GLY A 43 -4.54 28.20 7.11
C GLY A 43 -3.38 27.53 7.85
N PRO A 44 -2.31 28.28 8.17
CA PRO A 44 -1.09 27.73 8.76
C PRO A 44 -1.27 27.03 10.11
N ASP A 45 -2.35 27.33 10.83
CA ASP A 45 -2.70 26.74 12.13
C ASP A 45 -4.12 26.11 12.12
N ASP A 46 -4.78 26.03 10.95
CA ASP A 46 -6.11 25.45 10.77
C ASP A 46 -6.08 24.49 9.59
N PHE A 47 -5.87 23.22 9.91
CA PHE A 47 -5.86 22.12 8.97
C PHE A 47 -6.22 20.82 9.67
N ASP A 48 -6.66 19.85 8.90
CA ASP A 48 -7.07 18.56 9.44
C ASP A 48 -5.83 17.74 9.86
N LEU A 49 -5.87 17.18 11.06
CA LEU A 49 -4.90 16.18 11.53
C LEU A 49 -5.48 14.79 11.27
N ASN A 50 -5.46 14.41 9.98
CA ASN A 50 -6.19 13.28 9.43
C ASN A 50 -5.60 11.89 9.73
N GLY A 51 -4.44 11.82 10.40
CA GLY A 51 -3.93 10.60 11.04
C GLY A 51 -4.21 10.62 12.54
N ARG A 52 -5.01 9.68 13.04
CA ARG A 52 -5.45 9.59 14.45
C ARG A 52 -4.90 8.33 15.11
N LEU A 53 -4.16 8.49 16.20
CA LEU A 53 -3.58 7.38 16.95
C LEU A 53 -4.46 7.03 18.14
N TYR A 54 -4.76 5.76 18.29
CA TYR A 54 -5.60 5.19 19.33
C TYR A 54 -4.91 4.03 20.02
N ARG A 55 -5.02 3.97 21.35
CA ARG A 55 -4.66 2.77 22.11
C ARG A 55 -5.67 1.67 21.82
N ARG A 56 -5.29 0.44 22.16
CA ARG A 56 -6.16 -0.76 22.04
C ARG A 56 -7.37 -0.74 22.97
N ASP A 57 -7.47 0.24 23.87
CA ASP A 57 -8.65 0.49 24.70
C ASP A 57 -9.62 1.54 24.10
N GLY A 58 -9.29 2.12 22.94
CA GLY A 58 -10.11 3.13 22.24
C GLY A 58 -9.75 4.57 22.61
N THR A 59 -8.81 4.77 23.54
CA THR A 59 -8.38 6.10 23.95
C THR A 59 -7.50 6.72 22.86
N ARG A 60 -7.87 7.90 22.36
CA ARG A 60 -7.00 8.69 21.48
C ARG A 60 -5.72 9.07 22.20
N CYS A 61 -4.57 8.73 21.61
CA CYS A 61 -3.24 9.02 22.17
C CYS A 61 -2.40 9.93 21.29
N GLY A 62 -2.85 10.27 20.08
CA GLY A 62 -2.16 11.24 19.22
C GLY A 62 -2.95 11.60 17.96
N GLU A 63 -2.46 12.61 17.27
CA GLU A 63 -2.96 13.09 15.99
C GLU A 63 -1.79 13.67 15.19
N ILE A 64 -1.76 13.41 13.89
CA ILE A 64 -0.68 13.82 12.99
C ILE A 64 -1.27 14.27 11.65
N LEU A 65 -0.61 15.22 11.01
CA LEU A 65 -0.91 15.63 9.65
C LEU A 65 -0.30 14.61 8.68
N LEU A 66 -1.13 13.95 7.89
CA LEU A 66 -0.68 13.08 6.80
C LEU A 66 -0.94 13.72 5.42
N GLY A 67 -1.72 14.80 5.33
CA GLY A 67 -2.00 15.49 4.08
C GLY A 67 -3.21 14.95 3.32
N ASP A 68 -3.63 15.69 2.29
CA ASP A 68 -4.75 15.30 1.43
C ASP A 68 -4.32 14.29 0.36
N GLY A 69 -5.30 13.62 -0.26
CA GLY A 69 -5.07 12.81 -1.45
C GLY A 69 -4.23 11.55 -1.19
N ILE A 70 -4.46 10.88 -0.07
CA ILE A 70 -3.74 9.66 0.30
C ILE A 70 -4.28 8.47 -0.50
N GLN A 71 -3.37 7.76 -1.17
CA GLN A 71 -3.67 6.54 -1.93
C GLN A 71 -3.56 5.28 -1.06
N SER A 72 -2.56 5.18 -0.18
CA SER A 72 -2.40 4.06 0.75
C SER A 72 -1.50 4.43 1.93
N VAL A 73 -1.69 3.73 3.05
CA VAL A 73 -0.85 3.85 4.25
C VAL A 73 -0.41 2.47 4.71
N GLN A 74 0.88 2.30 4.98
CA GLN A 74 1.42 1.12 5.65
C GLN A 74 2.43 1.52 6.72
N ALA A 75 2.41 0.84 7.86
CA ALA A 75 3.38 1.06 8.93
C ALA A 75 4.44 -0.04 8.98
N THR A 76 5.64 0.29 9.45
CA THR A 76 6.69 -0.70 9.74
C THR A 76 6.50 -1.32 11.12
N GLY A 77 7.29 -2.35 11.46
CA GLY A 77 7.27 -2.96 12.79
C GLY A 77 7.75 -2.01 13.89
N THR A 78 8.68 -1.12 13.55
CA THR A 78 9.18 -0.03 14.42
C THR A 78 8.21 1.15 14.54
N GLY A 79 7.14 1.16 13.75
CA GLY A 79 6.11 2.19 13.79
C GLY A 79 6.40 3.42 12.93
N GLU A 80 7.30 3.32 11.95
CA GLU A 80 7.39 4.32 10.87
C GLU A 80 6.16 4.18 9.98
N ILE A 81 5.57 5.31 9.58
CA ILE A 81 4.34 5.34 8.80
C ILE A 81 4.69 5.78 7.39
N TRP A 82 4.39 4.97 6.39
CA TRP A 82 4.57 5.30 4.98
C TRP A 82 3.24 5.62 4.34
N THR A 83 3.16 6.80 3.72
CA THR A 83 1.95 7.32 3.09
C THR A 83 2.26 7.56 1.62
N SER A 84 1.51 6.91 0.73
CA SER A 84 1.53 7.18 -0.71
C SER A 84 0.36 8.07 -1.09
N TYR A 85 0.55 8.90 -2.12
CA TYR A 85 -0.42 9.91 -2.55
C TYR A 85 -0.83 9.69 -4.01
N PHE A 86 -2.07 10.03 -4.32
CA PHE A 86 -2.56 10.19 -5.70
C PHE A 86 -2.50 11.66 -6.12
N ASP A 87 -2.86 11.95 -7.36
CA ASP A 87 -2.67 13.25 -8.02
C ASP A 87 -3.12 14.46 -7.18
N GLU A 88 -4.29 14.41 -6.55
CA GLU A 88 -4.78 15.49 -5.69
C GLU A 88 -3.88 15.74 -4.46
N GLY A 89 -3.23 14.70 -3.93
CA GLY A 89 -2.28 14.81 -2.83
C GLY A 89 -0.88 15.24 -3.25
N VAL A 90 -0.54 15.06 -4.53
CA VAL A 90 0.72 15.50 -5.14
C VAL A 90 0.64 16.95 -5.61
N PHE A 91 -0.44 17.32 -6.30
CA PHE A 91 -0.61 18.63 -6.92
C PHE A 91 -1.38 19.62 -6.06
N GLY A 92 -2.13 19.13 -5.09
CA GLY A 92 -2.91 19.95 -4.17
C GLY A 92 -4.40 19.93 -4.47
N ASN A 93 -5.19 19.78 -3.42
CA ASN A 93 -6.64 19.92 -3.40
C ASN A 93 -7.06 20.37 -1.99
N PHE A 94 -8.36 20.65 -1.75
CA PHE A 94 -8.90 21.05 -0.44
C PHE A 94 -8.12 22.17 0.28
N GLY A 95 -7.66 23.17 -0.49
CA GLY A 95 -6.95 24.35 0.03
C GLY A 95 -5.44 24.20 0.10
N TRP A 96 -4.87 23.03 -0.18
CA TRP A 96 -3.43 22.83 -0.22
C TRP A 96 -2.82 23.39 -1.50
N GLU A 97 -2.22 24.58 -1.44
CA GLU A 97 -1.38 25.12 -2.54
C GLU A 97 0.03 24.53 -2.55
N ALA A 98 0.54 24.19 -1.36
CA ALA A 98 1.80 23.48 -1.16
C ALA A 98 1.49 22.16 -0.45
N PRO A 99 1.12 21.10 -1.19
CA PRO A 99 0.62 19.88 -0.58
C PRO A 99 1.70 19.12 0.19
N VAL A 100 1.29 18.53 1.31
CA VAL A 100 2.14 17.67 2.15
C VAL A 100 2.68 16.48 1.35
N GLY A 101 1.84 15.92 0.48
CA GLY A 101 2.14 14.76 -0.36
C GLY A 101 2.87 15.08 -1.66
N ALA A 102 3.44 16.28 -1.85
CA ALA A 102 4.02 16.73 -3.12
C ALA A 102 5.09 15.80 -3.73
N SER A 103 5.74 14.97 -2.90
CA SER A 103 6.72 13.98 -3.36
C SER A 103 6.11 12.64 -3.79
N GLY A 104 4.81 12.44 -3.60
CA GLY A 104 4.03 11.23 -3.91
C GLY A 104 4.22 10.06 -2.95
N LEU A 105 5.29 10.05 -2.16
CA LEU A 105 5.52 9.09 -1.08
C LEU A 105 6.32 9.74 0.06
N VAL A 106 5.79 9.66 1.28
CA VAL A 106 6.40 10.27 2.48
C VAL A 106 6.44 9.24 3.61
N ALA A 107 7.54 9.25 4.39
CA ALA A 107 7.65 8.48 5.63
C ALA A 107 7.62 9.40 6.85
N TRP A 108 6.93 8.96 7.90
CA TRP A 108 6.67 9.73 9.11
C TRP A 108 7.09 8.98 10.35
N SER A 109 7.53 9.73 11.36
CA SER A 109 7.59 9.21 12.72
C SER A 109 6.18 9.12 13.30
N ARG A 110 6.01 8.37 14.39
CA ARG A 110 4.74 8.30 15.13
C ARG A 110 4.27 9.67 15.66
N ARG A 111 5.16 10.66 15.71
CA ARG A 111 4.87 12.03 16.14
C ARG A 111 4.53 12.97 14.97
N GLY A 112 4.51 12.45 13.73
CA GLY A 112 4.22 13.25 12.54
C GLY A 112 5.43 14.01 11.99
N GLU A 113 6.65 13.69 12.45
CA GLU A 113 7.86 14.27 11.87
C GLU A 113 8.15 13.60 10.53
N GLN A 114 8.39 14.40 9.49
CA GLN A 114 8.77 13.87 8.19
C GLN A 114 10.18 13.27 8.25
N LEU A 115 10.27 11.97 8.04
CA LEU A 115 11.51 11.20 8.05
C LEU A 115 12.10 10.99 6.66
N HIS A 116 11.26 11.05 5.62
CA HIS A 116 11.64 10.88 4.22
C HIS A 116 10.59 11.51 3.31
N ALA A 117 11.03 12.11 2.20
CA ALA A 117 10.20 12.43 1.04
C ALA A 117 10.86 11.79 -0.18
N PHE A 118 10.07 11.12 -1.01
CA PHE A 118 10.60 10.39 -2.15
C PHE A 118 11.25 11.32 -3.17
N SER A 119 12.31 10.82 -3.80
CA SER A 119 12.95 11.43 -4.95
C SER A 119 13.18 10.32 -5.98
N PRO A 120 12.78 10.51 -7.24
CA PRO A 120 12.90 9.46 -8.24
C PRO A 120 14.37 9.14 -8.54
N PRO A 121 14.72 7.87 -8.75
CA PRO A 121 16.05 7.51 -9.22
C PRO A 121 16.27 7.95 -10.68
N ASP A 122 17.52 7.94 -11.12
CA ASP A 122 17.89 8.28 -12.49
C ASP A 122 17.07 7.49 -13.52
N GLY A 123 16.52 8.19 -14.51
CA GLY A 123 15.75 7.60 -15.60
C GLY A 123 14.25 7.40 -15.32
N LEU A 124 13.76 7.82 -14.14
CA LEU A 124 12.34 7.93 -13.82
C LEU A 124 11.91 9.37 -13.52
N GLY A 125 10.64 9.69 -13.81
CA GLY A 125 10.02 10.96 -13.45
C GLY A 125 9.54 11.02 -12.00
N PRO A 126 9.14 12.22 -11.52
CA PRO A 126 8.45 12.37 -10.24
C PRO A 126 7.14 11.58 -10.22
N ILE A 127 6.61 11.34 -9.02
CA ILE A 127 5.33 10.69 -8.85
C ILE A 127 4.22 11.70 -9.09
N ASP A 128 3.33 11.41 -10.02
CA ASP A 128 2.01 12.07 -10.11
C ASP A 128 0.95 11.25 -9.33
N ASP A 129 1.05 9.92 -9.35
CA ASP A 129 0.06 8.99 -8.81
C ASP A 129 0.77 7.74 -8.26
N CYS A 130 0.85 7.52 -6.94
CA CYS A 130 1.50 6.33 -6.36
C CYS A 130 0.49 5.21 -6.09
N TYR A 131 0.12 4.47 -7.14
CA TYR A 131 -0.96 3.47 -7.11
C TYR A 131 -0.90 2.43 -6.00
N ALA A 132 0.29 1.94 -5.64
CA ALA A 132 0.41 0.84 -4.69
C ALA A 132 1.69 0.92 -3.87
N LEU A 133 1.60 0.43 -2.63
CA LEU A 133 2.65 0.39 -1.64
C LEU A 133 2.77 -1.04 -1.06
N ASN A 134 3.98 -1.46 -0.74
CA ASN A 134 4.26 -2.68 -0.01
C ASN A 134 5.46 -2.45 0.94
N VAL A 135 5.16 -2.27 2.23
CA VAL A 135 6.14 -2.13 3.31
C VAL A 135 6.38 -3.50 3.92
N GLN A 136 7.45 -4.15 3.47
CA GLN A 136 7.78 -5.51 3.88
C GLN A 136 8.45 -5.55 5.27
N GLY A 137 9.19 -4.49 5.63
CA GLY A 137 9.87 -4.37 6.89
C GLY A 137 10.38 -2.95 7.12
N ASP A 138 11.15 -2.76 8.19
CA ASP A 138 11.65 -1.42 8.58
C ASP A 138 12.57 -0.79 7.53
N HIS A 139 13.25 -1.62 6.73
CA HIS A 139 14.25 -1.18 5.76
C HIS A 139 13.88 -1.49 4.31
N ASP A 140 12.79 -2.20 4.04
CA ASP A 140 12.44 -2.67 2.69
C ASP A 140 11.02 -2.21 2.32
N VAL A 141 10.95 -1.21 1.44
CA VAL A 141 9.71 -0.58 0.98
C VAL A 141 9.67 -0.63 -0.53
N TRP A 142 8.53 -1.00 -1.07
CA TRP A 142 8.30 -1.04 -2.52
C TRP A 142 7.13 -0.14 -2.87
N LEU A 143 7.24 0.55 -3.99
CA LEU A 143 6.18 1.41 -4.51
C LEU A 143 5.98 1.16 -6.01
N TYR A 144 4.75 1.34 -6.47
CA TYR A 144 4.40 1.29 -7.88
C TYR A 144 3.58 2.52 -8.25
N TYR A 145 4.03 3.27 -9.25
CA TYR A 145 3.48 4.60 -9.54
C TYR A 145 3.35 4.93 -11.05
N TYR A 146 2.48 5.90 -11.33
CA TYR A 146 2.16 6.44 -12.65
C TYR A 146 3.32 7.19 -13.29
N GLY A 147 3.25 7.40 -14.61
CA GLY A 147 4.34 7.90 -15.43
C GLY A 147 4.88 6.73 -16.26
N GLU A 148 5.96 6.13 -15.82
CA GLU A 148 6.57 4.98 -16.46
C GLU A 148 5.91 3.62 -16.13
N PHE A 149 4.92 3.61 -15.23
CA PHE A 149 4.43 2.39 -14.57
C PHE A 149 5.61 1.63 -13.93
N ALA A 150 6.35 2.34 -13.09
CA ALA A 150 7.57 1.85 -12.48
C ALA A 150 7.27 1.21 -11.12
N LEU A 151 7.80 0.02 -10.91
CA LEU A 151 7.97 -0.58 -9.59
C LEU A 151 9.36 -0.22 -9.08
N VAL A 152 9.46 0.37 -7.89
CA VAL A 152 10.73 0.78 -7.29
C VAL A 152 10.89 0.08 -5.95
N HIS A 153 12.10 -0.41 -5.70
CA HIS A 153 12.51 -0.96 -4.41
C HIS A 153 13.38 0.06 -3.69
N LEU A 154 12.93 0.46 -2.51
CA LEU A 154 13.70 1.27 -1.57
C LEU A 154 14.29 0.36 -0.50
N ARG A 155 15.59 0.53 -0.26
CA ARG A 155 16.26 0.04 0.93
C ARG A 155 16.82 1.21 1.73
N ASP A 156 16.54 1.25 3.03
CA ASP A 156 16.96 2.38 3.88
C ASP A 156 16.55 3.75 3.32
N ARG A 157 15.32 3.82 2.75
CA ARG A 157 14.75 5.00 2.07
C ARG A 157 15.52 5.45 0.82
N GLN A 158 16.41 4.62 0.30
CA GLN A 158 17.15 4.87 -0.93
C GLN A 158 16.70 3.92 -2.03
N PRO A 159 16.45 4.39 -3.26
CA PRO A 159 16.21 3.51 -4.39
C PRO A 159 17.40 2.59 -4.62
N VAL A 160 17.17 1.28 -4.63
CA VAL A 160 18.19 0.27 -4.93
C VAL A 160 17.94 -0.45 -6.25
N ALA A 161 16.70 -0.43 -6.73
CA ALA A 161 16.34 -0.97 -8.03
C ALA A 161 14.98 -0.43 -8.51
N SER A 162 14.76 -0.46 -9.82
CA SER A 162 13.50 -0.07 -10.45
C SER A 162 13.22 -0.88 -11.71
N TRP A 163 11.94 -1.13 -11.98
CA TRP A 163 11.49 -1.89 -13.13
C TRP A 163 10.30 -1.23 -13.81
N ARG A 164 10.33 -1.15 -15.14
CA ARG A 164 9.13 -0.84 -15.93
C ARG A 164 8.24 -2.06 -15.99
N ILE A 165 7.00 -1.89 -15.57
CA ILE A 165 6.04 -2.96 -15.44
C ILE A 165 5.09 -2.97 -16.64
N PRO A 166 4.87 -4.12 -17.31
CA PRO A 166 3.96 -4.20 -18.46
C PRO A 166 2.48 -4.11 -18.06
N VAL A 167 2.19 -4.38 -16.78
CA VAL A 167 0.87 -4.26 -16.17
C VAL A 167 0.63 -2.81 -15.76
N ARG A 168 -0.33 -2.13 -16.39
CA ARG A 168 -0.61 -0.70 -16.17
C ARG A 168 -1.70 -0.49 -15.13
N GLY A 169 -1.49 0.48 -14.25
CA GLY A 169 -2.49 0.92 -13.26
C GLY A 169 -2.86 -0.12 -12.20
N SER A 170 -1.98 -1.05 -11.84
CA SER A 170 -2.21 -1.98 -10.73
C SER A 170 -2.28 -1.24 -9.40
N HIS A 171 -3.28 -1.58 -8.56
CA HIS A 171 -3.52 -0.96 -7.25
C HIS A 171 -2.99 -1.77 -6.06
N ALA A 172 -2.44 -2.96 -6.29
CA ALA A 172 -1.80 -3.75 -5.25
C ALA A 172 -0.79 -4.72 -5.84
N PHE A 173 0.29 -4.99 -5.11
CA PHE A 173 1.25 -6.01 -5.51
C PHE A 173 1.94 -6.69 -4.32
N ALA A 174 2.26 -7.96 -4.50
CA ALA A 174 3.16 -8.70 -3.62
C ALA A 174 4.51 -8.93 -4.31
N VAL A 175 5.60 -8.98 -3.55
CA VAL A 175 6.96 -9.22 -4.06
C VAL A 175 7.64 -10.35 -3.30
N MET A 176 8.45 -11.13 -3.99
CA MET A 176 9.33 -12.11 -3.36
C MET A 176 10.59 -12.35 -4.18
N GLU A 177 11.63 -12.83 -3.52
CA GLU A 177 12.82 -13.33 -4.19
C GLU A 177 12.49 -14.51 -5.12
N ASP A 178 13.10 -14.50 -6.29
CA ASP A 178 13.01 -15.56 -7.26
C ASP A 178 14.11 -16.59 -7.02
N ARG A 179 13.75 -17.76 -6.48
CA ARG A 179 14.73 -18.83 -6.21
C ARG A 179 15.33 -19.44 -7.48
N THR A 180 14.76 -19.18 -8.65
CA THR A 180 15.29 -19.68 -9.93
C THR A 180 16.43 -18.82 -10.47
N GLN A 181 16.60 -17.59 -9.95
CA GLN A 181 17.62 -16.65 -10.40
C GLN A 181 18.24 -15.93 -9.19
N HIS A 182 19.54 -16.09 -8.97
CA HIS A 182 20.22 -15.41 -7.88
C HIS A 182 20.07 -13.88 -8.00
N GLY A 183 19.55 -13.24 -6.94
CA GLY A 183 19.24 -11.81 -6.93
C GLY A 183 18.03 -11.40 -7.80
N GLY A 184 17.28 -12.37 -8.33
CA GLY A 184 16.03 -12.12 -9.04
C GLY A 184 14.85 -11.92 -8.10
N CYS A 185 13.83 -11.23 -8.58
CA CYS A 185 12.56 -11.04 -7.87
C CYS A 185 11.39 -11.31 -8.82
N VAL A 186 10.27 -11.71 -8.24
CA VAL A 186 8.96 -11.76 -8.92
C VAL A 186 7.97 -10.87 -8.18
N ALA A 187 7.01 -10.34 -8.92
CA ALA A 187 5.91 -9.56 -8.36
C ALA A 187 4.57 -10.12 -8.84
N LEU A 188 3.59 -10.17 -7.95
CA LEU A 188 2.20 -10.52 -8.26
C LEU A 188 1.37 -9.24 -8.19
N LEU A 189 0.83 -8.78 -9.32
CA LEU A 189 0.09 -7.54 -9.44
C LEU A 189 -1.42 -7.79 -9.54
N CYS A 190 -2.22 -6.88 -8.99
CA CYS A 190 -3.69 -6.94 -8.98
C CYS A 190 -4.31 -5.55 -9.23
N GLY A 191 -5.49 -5.51 -9.83
CA GLY A 191 -6.24 -4.27 -10.03
C GLY A 191 -5.81 -3.45 -11.25
N ALA A 192 -5.26 -4.08 -12.30
CA ALA A 192 -4.82 -3.36 -13.51
C ALA A 192 -5.97 -2.69 -14.27
N TYR A 193 -5.68 -1.63 -15.03
CA TYR A 193 -6.70 -0.89 -15.79
C TYR A 193 -7.45 -1.74 -16.81
N GLY A 194 -6.71 -2.55 -17.57
CA GLY A 194 -7.30 -3.40 -18.61
C GLY A 194 -8.08 -4.58 -18.03
N ASP A 195 -7.79 -4.97 -16.79
CA ASP A 195 -8.32 -6.18 -16.19
C ASP A 195 -8.13 -6.19 -14.66
N ARG A 196 -9.13 -5.66 -13.93
CA ARG A 196 -9.01 -5.45 -12.49
C ARG A 196 -8.97 -6.76 -11.69
N ASP A 197 -9.64 -7.80 -12.18
CA ASP A 197 -9.78 -9.08 -11.48
C ASP A 197 -8.64 -10.07 -11.80
N ALA A 198 -7.63 -9.66 -12.56
CA ALA A 198 -6.51 -10.52 -12.93
C ALA A 198 -5.40 -10.39 -11.90
N LEU A 199 -4.82 -11.53 -11.53
CA LEU A 199 -3.57 -11.58 -10.79
C LEU A 199 -2.44 -11.85 -11.79
N GLN A 200 -1.57 -10.88 -12.01
CA GLN A 200 -0.54 -10.94 -13.03
C GLN A 200 0.83 -11.13 -12.38
N LEU A 201 1.40 -12.33 -12.54
CA LEU A 201 2.72 -12.67 -12.04
C LEU A 201 3.77 -12.25 -13.08
N VAL A 202 4.69 -11.38 -12.67
CA VAL A 202 5.80 -10.89 -13.50
C VAL A 202 7.14 -11.25 -12.89
N ARG A 203 8.14 -11.45 -13.75
CA ARG A 203 9.55 -11.54 -13.35
C ARG A 203 10.21 -10.18 -13.50
N LEU A 204 10.93 -9.75 -12.48
CA LEU A 204 11.69 -8.50 -12.48
C LEU A 204 13.08 -8.77 -13.06
N GLY A 205 13.34 -8.27 -14.27
CA GLY A 205 14.60 -8.49 -14.99
C GLY A 205 15.74 -7.62 -14.46
N THR A 206 16.98 -8.08 -14.63
CA THR A 206 18.19 -7.29 -14.30
C THR A 206 18.43 -6.12 -15.25
N ASP A 207 17.68 -6.05 -16.35
CA ASP A 207 17.67 -4.97 -17.34
C ASP A 207 16.67 -3.85 -17.00
N GLY A 208 16.09 -3.88 -15.80
CA GLY A 208 15.05 -2.92 -15.40
C GLY A 208 13.71 -3.10 -16.13
N GLN A 209 13.51 -4.25 -16.80
CA GLN A 209 12.24 -4.58 -17.46
C GLN A 209 11.60 -5.77 -16.77
N ALA A 210 10.29 -5.66 -16.47
CA ALA A 210 9.52 -6.79 -16.00
C ALA A 210 8.87 -7.56 -17.17
N ARG A 211 8.76 -8.88 -17.03
CA ARG A 211 8.16 -9.77 -18.04
C ARG A 211 7.02 -10.55 -17.43
N LEU A 212 5.86 -10.54 -18.07
CA LEU A 212 4.71 -11.34 -17.64
C LEU A 212 5.05 -12.83 -17.74
N LEU A 213 4.89 -13.55 -16.64
CA LEU A 213 5.06 -15.00 -16.57
C LEU A 213 3.73 -15.72 -16.75
N ARG A 214 2.71 -15.29 -15.99
CA ARG A 214 1.40 -15.93 -15.96
C ARG A 214 0.34 -14.96 -15.44
N ALA A 215 -0.91 -15.18 -15.82
CA ALA A 215 -2.07 -14.54 -15.23
C ALA A 215 -2.96 -15.59 -14.57
N TYR A 216 -3.54 -15.24 -13.43
CA TYR A 216 -4.45 -16.09 -12.66
C TYR A 216 -5.77 -15.36 -12.43
N ARG A 217 -6.81 -16.15 -12.14
CA ARG A 217 -8.13 -15.69 -11.72
C ARG A 217 -8.47 -16.36 -10.39
N MET A 218 -9.10 -15.60 -9.50
CA MET A 218 -9.59 -16.16 -8.25
C MET A 218 -10.90 -16.91 -8.49
N LEU A 219 -11.01 -18.08 -7.84
CA LEU A 219 -12.23 -18.85 -7.76
C LEU A 219 -12.55 -19.09 -6.28
N ASN A 220 -13.83 -19.11 -5.92
CA ASN A 220 -14.24 -19.53 -4.58
C ASN A 220 -14.22 -21.06 -4.44
N GLY A 221 -14.53 -21.58 -3.24
CA GLY A 221 -14.56 -23.04 -2.99
C GLY A 221 -15.53 -23.82 -3.87
N GLY A 222 -16.51 -23.16 -4.49
CA GLY A 222 -17.44 -23.73 -5.47
C GLY A 222 -16.99 -23.58 -6.93
N SER A 223 -15.74 -23.16 -7.18
CA SER A 223 -15.18 -22.90 -8.52
C SER A 223 -15.86 -21.76 -9.30
N ALA A 224 -16.59 -20.87 -8.63
CA ALA A 224 -17.15 -19.67 -9.26
C ALA A 224 -16.11 -18.53 -9.26
N PRO A 225 -16.05 -17.69 -10.32
CA PRO A 225 -15.15 -16.53 -10.36
C PRO A 225 -15.40 -15.54 -9.23
N VAL A 226 -14.30 -15.00 -8.68
CA VAL A 226 -14.31 -13.96 -7.64
C VAL A 226 -13.50 -12.77 -8.15
N GLY A 227 -14.11 -11.59 -8.15
CA GLY A 227 -13.41 -10.34 -8.46
C GLY A 227 -12.70 -9.78 -7.23
N ALA A 228 -11.82 -8.79 -7.45
CA ALA A 228 -11.10 -8.11 -6.38
C ALA A 228 -11.78 -6.78 -6.04
N ALA A 229 -12.51 -6.72 -4.92
CA ALA A 229 -13.13 -5.48 -4.44
C ALA A 229 -12.09 -4.53 -3.83
N ARG A 230 -11.12 -5.08 -3.08
CA ARG A 230 -9.94 -4.38 -2.56
C ARG A 230 -8.78 -5.36 -2.48
N ALA A 231 -7.56 -4.88 -2.72
CA ALA A 231 -6.36 -5.67 -2.56
C ALA A 231 -5.26 -4.86 -1.86
N VAL A 232 -4.45 -5.52 -1.02
CA VAL A 232 -3.30 -4.92 -0.34
C VAL A 232 -2.14 -5.91 -0.35
N GLY A 233 -0.96 -5.43 -0.70
CA GLY A 233 0.27 -6.21 -0.69
C GLY A 233 1.09 -6.03 0.58
N ARG A 234 1.63 -7.13 1.11
CA ARG A 234 2.62 -7.08 2.20
C ARG A 234 3.62 -8.21 2.10
N GLY A 235 4.87 -7.86 1.82
CA GLY A 235 5.92 -8.79 1.44
C GLY A 235 5.45 -9.68 0.28
N ARG A 236 5.56 -11.00 0.46
CA ARG A 236 5.15 -12.02 -0.52
C ARG A 236 3.66 -12.32 -0.58
N ALA A 237 2.86 -11.77 0.33
CA ALA A 237 1.43 -12.05 0.42
C ALA A 237 0.62 -10.91 -0.20
N LEU A 238 -0.42 -11.28 -0.94
CA LEU A 238 -1.48 -10.39 -1.37
C LEU A 238 -2.75 -10.73 -0.59
N TYR A 239 -3.34 -9.74 0.05
CA TYR A 239 -4.62 -9.87 0.77
C TYR A 239 -5.71 -9.25 -0.10
N VAL A 240 -6.74 -10.01 -0.42
CA VAL A 240 -7.82 -9.58 -1.31
C VAL A 240 -9.16 -9.74 -0.62
N VAL A 241 -9.95 -8.67 -0.59
CA VAL A 241 -11.37 -8.74 -0.29
C VAL A 241 -12.08 -9.08 -1.60
N GLY A 242 -12.63 -10.29 -1.67
CA GLY A 242 -13.36 -10.78 -2.82
C GLY A 242 -14.71 -10.08 -2.97
N THR A 243 -15.22 -10.00 -4.19
CA THR A 243 -16.60 -9.53 -4.47
C THR A 243 -17.68 -10.42 -3.85
N ASP A 244 -17.32 -11.61 -3.38
CA ASP A 244 -18.18 -12.54 -2.66
C ASP A 244 -18.19 -12.32 -1.13
N GLY A 245 -17.47 -11.29 -0.64
CA GLY A 245 -17.40 -10.93 0.77
C GLY A 245 -16.34 -11.69 1.58
N ASN A 246 -15.59 -12.62 0.97
CA ASN A 246 -14.54 -13.36 1.65
C ASN A 246 -13.19 -12.62 1.59
N VAL A 247 -12.31 -12.90 2.56
CA VAL A 247 -10.93 -12.44 2.55
C VAL A 247 -10.00 -13.57 2.13
N TYR A 248 -9.19 -13.31 1.12
CA TYR A 248 -8.22 -14.26 0.57
C TYR A 248 -6.81 -13.80 0.90
N ARG A 249 -5.96 -14.73 1.37
CA ARG A 249 -4.52 -14.53 1.45
C ARG A 249 -3.88 -15.38 0.35
N ILE A 250 -3.27 -14.72 -0.62
CA ILE A 250 -2.57 -15.37 -1.73
C ILE A 250 -1.07 -15.26 -1.48
N ASP A 251 -0.41 -16.40 -1.35
CA ASP A 251 1.04 -16.45 -1.20
C ASP A 251 1.71 -16.56 -2.57
N THR A 252 2.52 -15.57 -2.94
CA THR A 252 3.17 -15.54 -4.26
C THR A 252 4.02 -16.79 -4.52
N ALA A 253 4.57 -17.41 -3.46
CA ALA A 253 5.38 -18.62 -3.60
C ALA A 253 4.58 -19.82 -4.14
N GLU A 254 3.30 -19.93 -3.79
CA GLU A 254 2.42 -21.00 -4.25
C GLU A 254 2.13 -20.87 -5.75
N LEU A 255 1.95 -19.63 -6.23
CA LEU A 255 1.73 -19.35 -7.64
C LEU A 255 2.98 -19.57 -8.49
N VAL A 256 4.15 -19.20 -7.98
CA VAL A 256 5.44 -19.46 -8.64
C VAL A 256 5.67 -20.96 -8.80
N ALA A 257 5.41 -21.75 -7.76
CA ALA A 257 5.52 -23.20 -7.84
C ALA A 257 4.56 -23.80 -8.89
N ALA A 258 3.32 -23.30 -8.95
CA ALA A 258 2.35 -23.71 -9.97
C ALA A 258 2.69 -23.23 -11.39
N ALA A 259 3.48 -22.16 -11.56
CA ALA A 259 3.93 -21.69 -12.87
C ALA A 259 5.09 -22.54 -13.44
N ALA A 260 5.85 -23.19 -12.58
CA ALA A 260 6.99 -24.04 -12.93
C ALA A 260 6.61 -25.50 -13.24
N ALA A 261 5.38 -25.91 -12.88
CA ALA A 261 4.77 -27.19 -13.24
C ALA A 261 4.07 -27.10 -14.61
#